data_AF-A0A1V4Z9Y4-F1
#
_entry.id   AF-A0A1V4Z9Y4-F1
#
_cell.length_a   1.000
_cell.length_b   1.000
_cell.length_c   1.000
_cell.angle_alpha   90.00
_cell.angle_beta   90.00
_cell.angle_gamma   90.00
#
_symmetry.space_group_name_H-M   'P 1'
#
loop_
_entity.id
_entity.type
_entity.pdbx_description
1 polymer ?
#
loop_
_entity_poly.entity_id
_entity_poly.type
_entity_poly.pdbx_seq_one_letter_code
_entity_poly.pdbx_strand_id
1 'polypeptide(L)'
;MRTMGSIVAVLLVIVLVAAPVLADDWPVARKDAAHTSYADSALRPPLAPDWSTDAGGSIVASPVIADGVLYFANDTGATLVAVNLTAQSLQFKQAAGGTIESTPAVTGDAVVFGAYDGNVYSLRKTDGSVRWKTYLGSGIFSSPLVYEGRIYIGTDTGDFYALDEATGRVDWKLPDNATQGSPAGDGGRVFIGMLDGNAYALDAATGAVAWAFDTNDSVHASPAIYNGMVYIVSRSGTLFALDENTGRPVWTADLGYKTDATPAIDPARGTLYVGTFGGYVYAVNASAGDVRWVSQYYGPIYATAAIAGDTVYGCTQPGKLFALDAAGGARLWTYDLGGETWASPAVAGGRLVIGTMEGKLFVFRESSGPTPEPAATPVPGQPAPAPFPGLALCAAALAAGAAICLRRR
;
A
#
# COMPACT_ATOMS: atom_id res chain seq x y z
N MET A 1 76.18 9.22 27.77
CA MET A 1 75.59 8.94 26.45
C MET A 1 74.49 7.90 26.64
N ARG A 2 73.28 8.21 26.12
CA ARG A 2 72.09 7.36 25.92
C ARG A 2 71.25 7.01 27.16
N THR A 3 70.21 7.82 27.37
CA THR A 3 68.96 7.43 28.06
C THR A 3 68.06 6.67 27.07
N MET A 4 67.62 5.47 27.47
CA MET A 4 66.64 4.64 26.74
C MET A 4 65.24 5.19 26.95
N GLY A 5 64.54 5.52 25.86
CA GLY A 5 63.11 5.84 25.88
C GLY A 5 62.27 4.59 25.62
N SER A 6 61.42 4.21 26.57
CA SER A 6 60.39 3.18 26.37
C SER A 6 59.21 3.77 25.61
N ILE A 7 58.93 3.25 24.42
CA ILE A 7 57.71 3.54 23.66
C ILE A 7 56.65 2.51 24.08
N VAL A 8 55.60 2.97 24.75
CA VAL A 8 54.39 2.18 25.00
C VAL A 8 53.51 2.31 23.75
N ALA A 9 53.38 1.23 22.98
CA ALA A 9 52.43 1.16 21.87
C ALA A 9 51.03 0.83 22.43
N VAL A 10 50.13 1.80 22.37
CA VAL A 10 48.70 1.59 22.67
C VAL A 10 48.06 0.95 21.45
N LEU A 11 47.68 -0.33 21.57
CA LEU A 11 46.95 -1.05 20.53
C LEU A 11 45.49 -0.60 20.55
N LEU A 12 45.09 0.25 19.59
CA LEU A 12 43.71 0.67 19.41
C LEU A 12 42.94 -0.47 18.74
N VAL A 13 42.19 -1.25 19.53
CA VAL A 13 41.27 -2.25 19.00
C VAL A 13 40.01 -1.52 18.52
N ILE A 14 39.92 -1.26 17.22
CA ILE A 14 38.68 -0.79 16.59
C ILE A 14 37.75 -2.00 16.51
N VAL A 15 36.81 -2.09 17.45
CA VAL A 15 35.67 -3.00 17.32
C VAL A 15 34.76 -2.39 16.26
N LEU A 16 34.79 -2.94 15.05
CA LEU A 16 33.77 -2.69 14.05
C LEU A 16 32.46 -3.27 14.59
N VAL A 17 31.64 -2.44 15.23
CA VAL A 17 30.24 -2.78 15.42
C VAL A 17 29.62 -2.73 14.04
N ALA A 18 29.37 -3.90 13.44
CA ALA A 18 28.55 -3.97 12.25
C ALA A 18 27.24 -3.25 12.58
N ALA A 19 26.90 -2.22 11.80
CA ALA A 19 25.56 -1.66 11.85
C ALA A 19 24.59 -2.84 11.73
N PRO A 20 23.56 -2.94 12.59
CA PRO A 20 22.57 -3.99 12.42
C PRO A 20 22.10 -3.91 10.97
N VAL A 21 22.07 -5.07 10.30
CA VAL A 21 21.44 -5.21 8.98
C VAL A 21 20.14 -4.42 9.05
N LEU A 22 20.04 -3.36 8.24
CA LEU A 22 18.86 -2.49 8.23
C LEU A 22 17.64 -3.42 8.15
N ALA A 23 16.77 -3.33 9.15
CA ALA A 23 15.55 -4.10 9.14
C ALA A 23 14.83 -3.78 7.83
N ASP A 24 14.31 -4.81 7.17
CA ASP A 24 13.53 -4.67 5.95
C ASP A 24 12.34 -3.73 6.22
N ASP A 25 12.43 -2.48 5.76
CA ASP A 25 11.48 -1.41 6.05
C ASP A 25 10.28 -1.44 5.07
N TRP A 26 9.18 -0.80 5.48
CA TRP A 26 7.97 -0.59 4.68
C TRP A 26 7.55 0.87 4.78
N PRO A 27 8.32 1.81 4.20
CA PRO A 27 8.23 3.24 4.51
C PRO A 27 7.06 3.97 3.85
N VAL A 28 6.44 3.39 2.83
CA VAL A 28 5.37 4.02 2.03
C VAL A 28 4.24 3.04 1.74
N ALA A 29 3.13 3.54 1.21
CA ALA A 29 2.06 2.69 0.70
C ALA A 29 2.65 1.65 -0.27
N ARG A 30 2.29 0.37 -0.09
CA ARG A 30 2.77 -0.73 -0.96
C ARG A 30 4.29 -0.86 -1.02
N LYS A 31 4.95 -0.52 0.10
CA LYS A 31 6.37 -0.71 0.41
C LYS A 31 7.34 0.24 -0.29
N ASP A 32 7.25 0.40 -1.60
CA ASP A 32 8.25 1.13 -2.39
C ASP A 32 7.61 2.00 -3.48
N ALA A 33 8.44 2.80 -4.17
CA ALA A 33 7.98 3.69 -5.23
C ALA A 33 7.32 2.95 -6.41
N ALA A 34 7.69 1.70 -6.65
CA ALA A 34 7.11 0.86 -7.69
C ALA A 34 5.83 0.12 -7.24
N HIS A 35 5.43 0.29 -5.97
CA HIS A 35 4.29 -0.36 -5.33
C HIS A 35 4.33 -1.91 -5.38
N THR A 36 5.51 -2.52 -5.23
CA THR A 36 5.62 -3.98 -5.32
C THR A 36 4.84 -4.71 -4.21
N SER A 37 4.70 -4.10 -3.03
CA SER A 37 4.16 -4.75 -1.83
C SER A 37 4.92 -6.04 -1.44
N TYR A 38 6.21 -6.12 -1.74
CA TYR A 38 7.04 -7.31 -1.52
C TYR A 38 8.12 -7.09 -0.47
N ALA A 39 8.00 -7.71 0.70
CA ALA A 39 9.06 -7.76 1.71
C ALA A 39 10.11 -8.82 1.38
N ASP A 40 11.39 -8.44 1.46
CA ASP A 40 12.52 -9.37 1.30
C ASP A 40 12.59 -10.37 2.45
N SER A 41 12.18 -9.92 3.64
CA SER A 41 12.14 -10.75 4.83
C SER A 41 10.92 -11.69 4.80
N ALA A 42 11.18 -12.98 4.96
CA ALA A 42 10.11 -13.96 5.11
C ALA A 42 9.37 -13.73 6.44
N LEU A 43 8.04 -13.87 6.38
CA LEU A 43 7.18 -13.98 7.55
C LEU A 43 6.31 -15.23 7.34
N ARG A 44 6.42 -16.19 8.25
CA ARG A 44 5.82 -17.52 8.10
C ARG A 44 4.69 -17.72 9.11
N PRO A 45 3.47 -18.03 8.66
CA PRO A 45 2.39 -18.41 9.57
C PRO A 45 2.68 -19.76 10.25
N PRO A 46 2.06 -20.05 11.41
CA PRO A 46 0.99 -19.28 12.03
C PRO A 46 1.50 -18.02 12.73
N LEU A 47 0.79 -16.91 12.53
CA LEU A 47 1.08 -15.68 13.26
C LEU A 47 0.24 -15.59 14.54
N ALA A 48 0.75 -14.88 15.53
CA ALA A 48 0.00 -14.48 16.71
C ALA A 48 0.20 -12.98 16.98
N PRO A 49 -0.77 -12.29 17.59
CA PRO A 49 -0.57 -10.93 18.06
C PRO A 49 0.65 -10.88 18.98
N ASP A 50 1.66 -10.11 18.59
CA ASP A 50 2.76 -9.73 19.47
C ASP A 50 2.24 -8.72 20.49
N TRP A 51 1.53 -7.70 19.98
CA TRP A 51 0.77 -6.76 20.77
C TRP A 51 -0.37 -6.19 19.93
N SER A 52 -1.38 -5.65 20.61
CA SER A 52 -2.43 -4.85 20.00
C SER A 52 -2.80 -3.69 20.91
N THR A 53 -3.31 -2.61 20.32
CA THR A 53 -3.74 -1.45 21.08
C THR A 53 -5.00 -0.86 20.50
N ASP A 54 -5.80 -0.23 21.35
CA ASP A 54 -6.91 0.61 20.95
C ASP A 54 -6.36 2.02 20.69
N ALA A 55 -6.34 2.41 19.43
CA ALA A 55 -5.89 3.72 19.01
C ALA A 55 -6.91 4.83 19.30
N GLY A 56 -8.14 4.49 19.70
CA GLY A 56 -9.21 5.43 20.05
C GLY A 56 -9.93 6.06 18.86
N GLY A 57 -9.77 5.50 17.65
CA GLY A 57 -10.39 6.00 16.43
C GLY A 57 -10.00 5.18 15.21
N SER A 58 -10.81 5.26 14.14
CA SER A 58 -10.67 4.44 12.94
C SER A 58 -9.27 4.50 12.33
N ILE A 59 -8.76 3.37 11.85
CA ILE A 59 -7.52 3.28 11.08
C ILE A 59 -7.88 2.83 9.67
N VAL A 60 -8.03 3.81 8.77
CA VAL A 60 -8.37 3.59 7.36
C VAL A 60 -7.10 3.52 6.52
N ALA A 61 -6.19 4.48 6.72
CA ALA A 61 -4.89 4.50 6.06
C ALA A 61 -4.05 3.29 6.46
N SER A 62 -3.28 2.74 5.53
CA SER A 62 -2.41 1.62 5.84
C SER A 62 -1.27 2.07 6.76
N PRO A 63 -0.90 1.29 7.79
CA PRO A 63 0.29 1.58 8.59
C PRO A 63 1.58 1.39 7.78
N VAL A 64 2.63 2.11 8.14
CA VAL A 64 3.98 1.98 7.56
C VAL A 64 5.02 1.82 8.65
N ILE A 65 6.13 1.14 8.34
CA ILE A 65 7.20 0.84 9.29
C ILE A 65 8.50 1.34 8.69
N ALA A 66 9.21 2.21 9.42
CA ALA A 66 10.51 2.69 9.00
C ALA A 66 11.41 2.92 10.21
N ASP A 67 12.67 2.48 10.14
CA ASP A 67 13.67 2.59 11.21
C ASP A 67 13.17 2.08 12.59
N GLY A 68 12.40 0.99 12.58
CA GLY A 68 11.82 0.42 13.80
C GLY A 68 10.71 1.26 14.45
N VAL A 69 10.18 2.25 13.73
CA VAL A 69 9.04 3.08 14.13
C VAL A 69 7.84 2.74 13.25
N LEU A 70 6.71 2.51 13.89
CA LEU A 70 5.41 2.32 13.25
C LEU A 70 4.70 3.67 13.17
N TYR A 71 4.30 4.06 11.97
CA TYR A 71 3.49 5.24 11.69
C TYR A 71 2.11 4.81 11.22
N PHE A 72 1.06 5.38 11.82
CA PHE A 72 -0.30 5.13 11.39
C PHE A 72 -1.17 6.37 11.61
N ALA A 73 -2.19 6.51 10.77
CA ALA A 73 -3.17 7.57 10.92
C ALA A 73 -4.35 7.09 11.76
N ASN A 74 -4.68 7.83 12.81
CA ASN A 74 -5.98 7.75 13.45
C ASN A 74 -6.90 8.78 12.79
N ASP A 75 -7.84 8.27 12.02
CA ASP A 75 -8.79 9.02 11.21
C ASP A 75 -9.70 9.90 12.08
N THR A 76 -10.38 9.32 13.08
CA THR A 76 -11.33 10.03 13.96
C THR A 76 -10.67 11.16 14.74
N GLY A 77 -9.40 10.97 15.14
CA GLY A 77 -8.62 11.98 15.83
C GLY A 77 -7.87 12.94 14.90
N ALA A 78 -7.97 12.78 13.57
CA ALA A 78 -7.19 13.54 12.59
C ALA A 78 -5.70 13.59 12.94
N THR A 79 -5.13 12.47 13.42
CA THR A 79 -3.81 12.46 14.05
C THR A 79 -2.91 11.39 13.43
N LEU A 80 -1.74 11.80 12.96
CA LEU A 80 -0.64 10.88 12.67
C LEU A 80 0.04 10.48 13.99
N VAL A 81 0.22 9.18 14.21
CA VAL A 81 0.84 8.62 15.41
C VAL A 81 2.11 7.87 15.02
N ALA A 82 3.22 8.14 15.72
CA ALA A 82 4.47 7.41 15.61
C ALA A 82 4.76 6.67 16.92
N VAL A 83 4.98 5.35 16.82
CA VAL A 83 5.21 4.47 17.96
C VAL A 83 6.48 3.66 17.71
N ASN A 84 7.35 3.56 18.70
CA ASN A 84 8.46 2.62 18.62
C ASN A 84 7.92 1.18 18.58
N LEU A 85 8.18 0.46 17.50
CA LEU A 85 7.56 -0.84 17.22
C LEU A 85 7.88 -1.90 18.28
N THR A 86 9.10 -1.87 18.84
CA THR A 86 9.55 -2.85 19.83
C THR A 86 9.27 -2.42 21.26
N ALA A 87 9.61 -1.18 21.60
CA ALA A 87 9.41 -0.63 22.95
C ALA A 87 7.93 -0.32 23.25
N GLN A 88 7.06 -0.28 22.23
CA GLN A 88 5.65 0.05 22.34
C GLN A 88 5.41 1.43 22.98
N SER A 89 6.40 2.32 22.84
CA SER A 89 6.36 3.66 23.40
C SER A 89 5.98 4.66 22.33
N LEU A 90 5.15 5.63 22.70
CA LEU A 90 4.83 6.76 21.84
C LEU A 90 6.09 7.57 21.57
N GLN A 91 6.39 7.81 20.28
CA GLN A 91 7.42 8.76 19.88
C GLN A 91 6.83 10.16 19.74
N PHE A 92 5.78 10.32 18.92
CA PHE A 92 5.03 11.57 18.81
C PHE A 92 3.60 11.35 18.30
N LYS A 93 2.77 12.38 18.46
CA LYS A 93 1.48 12.53 17.78
C LYS A 93 1.43 13.90 17.14
N GLN A 94 0.93 13.97 15.91
CA GLN A 94 0.74 15.23 15.21
C GLN A 94 -0.67 15.30 14.64
N ALA A 95 -1.44 16.28 15.11
CA ALA A 95 -2.78 16.55 14.60
C ALA A 95 -2.72 17.31 13.26
N ALA A 96 -3.61 16.95 12.35
CA ALA A 96 -3.99 17.71 11.17
C ALA A 96 -5.31 18.45 11.41
N GLY A 97 -5.68 19.35 10.51
CA GLY A 97 -6.98 20.05 10.58
C GLY A 97 -8.15 19.23 10.02
N GLY A 98 -7.88 18.05 9.45
CA GLY A 98 -8.88 17.14 8.88
C GLY A 98 -8.43 15.69 8.96
N THR A 99 -9.35 14.78 8.68
CA THR A 99 -9.11 13.33 8.67
C THR A 99 -7.91 12.95 7.80
N ILE A 100 -7.19 11.91 8.20
CA ILE A 100 -5.99 11.43 7.50
C ILE A 100 -6.30 10.02 7.01
N GLU A 101 -6.71 9.91 5.74
CA GLU A 101 -6.95 8.62 5.07
C GLU A 101 -5.81 8.26 4.10
N SER A 102 -4.89 9.20 3.86
CA SER A 102 -3.67 8.93 3.11
C SER A 102 -2.67 8.12 3.95
N THR A 103 -2.11 7.08 3.35
CA THR A 103 -1.03 6.31 3.96
C THR A 103 0.23 7.17 4.01
N PRO A 104 0.85 7.39 5.19
CA PRO A 104 2.01 8.27 5.28
C PRO A 104 3.22 7.69 4.52
N ALA A 105 4.04 8.57 3.95
CA ALA A 105 5.32 8.24 3.35
C ALA A 105 6.47 8.71 4.25
N VAL A 106 7.39 7.82 4.58
CA VAL A 106 8.52 8.10 5.47
C VAL A 106 9.82 8.15 4.66
N THR A 107 10.56 9.24 4.78
CA THR A 107 11.90 9.38 4.20
C THR A 107 12.98 9.32 5.28
N GLY A 108 14.22 9.66 4.91
CA GLY A 108 15.32 9.72 5.88
C GLY A 108 15.10 10.77 6.97
N ASP A 109 14.44 11.89 6.66
CA ASP A 109 14.26 13.02 7.59
C ASP A 109 12.80 13.44 7.80
N ALA A 110 11.87 12.96 6.97
CA ALA A 110 10.49 13.39 6.97
C ALA A 110 9.45 12.27 7.14
N VAL A 111 8.27 12.67 7.58
CA VAL A 111 7.02 11.92 7.37
C VAL A 111 6.04 12.82 6.64
N VAL A 112 5.56 12.36 5.48
CA VAL A 112 4.69 13.11 4.57
C VAL A 112 3.32 12.45 4.50
N PHE A 113 2.25 13.24 4.57
CA PHE A 113 0.88 12.75 4.39
C PHE A 113 -0.05 13.87 3.93
N GLY A 114 -1.14 13.51 3.27
CA GLY A 114 -2.26 14.39 2.97
C GLY A 114 -3.40 14.25 3.97
N ALA A 115 -4.18 15.32 4.15
CA ALA A 115 -5.37 15.31 4.99
C ALA A 115 -6.56 15.97 4.29
N TYR A 116 -7.76 15.69 4.80
CA TYR A 116 -9.03 16.23 4.29
C TYR A 116 -9.25 17.73 4.53
N ASP A 117 -8.38 18.38 5.31
CA ASP A 117 -8.31 19.85 5.35
C ASP A 117 -7.60 20.45 4.12
N GLY A 118 -7.22 19.59 3.17
CA GLY A 118 -6.59 19.91 1.91
C GLY A 118 -5.11 20.26 2.01
N ASN A 119 -4.46 19.99 3.14
CA ASN A 119 -3.03 20.19 3.28
C ASN A 119 -2.24 18.90 3.06
N VAL A 120 -1.12 19.03 2.35
CA VAL A 120 0.01 18.11 2.46
C VAL A 120 0.85 18.58 3.65
N TYR A 121 1.16 17.66 4.55
CA TYR A 121 2.03 17.88 5.70
C TYR A 121 3.36 17.20 5.47
N SER A 122 4.46 17.88 5.84
CA SER A 122 5.77 17.27 6.03
C SER A 122 6.22 17.52 7.46
N LEU A 123 6.45 16.45 8.20
CA LEU A 123 6.88 16.49 9.60
C LEU A 123 8.34 16.09 9.72
N ARG A 124 9.04 16.58 10.76
CA ARG A 124 10.33 16.02 11.16
C ARG A 124 10.11 14.61 11.71
N LYS A 125 10.81 13.64 11.17
CA LYS A 125 10.73 12.23 11.62
C LYS A 125 11.12 12.05 13.09
N THR A 126 11.98 12.91 13.63
CA THR A 126 12.51 12.80 14.99
C THR A 126 11.47 13.10 16.07
N ASP A 127 10.68 14.17 15.90
CA ASP A 127 9.80 14.71 16.95
C ASP A 127 8.37 15.02 16.48
N GLY A 128 8.06 14.79 15.20
CA GLY A 128 6.74 15.04 14.63
C GLY A 128 6.43 16.52 14.38
N SER A 129 7.37 17.44 14.63
CA SER A 129 7.13 18.86 14.40
C SER A 129 6.95 19.15 12.91
N VAL A 130 5.97 19.99 12.58
CA VAL A 130 5.69 20.39 11.19
C VAL A 130 6.91 21.14 10.61
N ARG A 131 7.49 20.61 9.54
CA ARG A 131 8.51 21.30 8.72
C ARG A 131 7.86 22.36 7.85
N TRP A 132 6.84 21.94 7.12
CA TRP A 132 6.00 22.77 6.28
C TRP A 132 4.65 22.08 6.07
N LYS A 133 3.65 22.86 5.64
CA LYS A 133 2.40 22.35 5.09
C LYS A 133 1.95 23.19 3.90
N THR A 134 1.32 22.56 2.91
CA THR A 134 0.89 23.21 1.68
C THR A 134 -0.57 22.88 1.40
N TYR A 135 -1.40 23.92 1.29
CA TYR A 135 -2.82 23.78 0.99
C TYR A 135 -3.05 23.65 -0.52
N LEU A 136 -3.68 22.56 -0.95
CA LEU A 136 -3.96 22.23 -2.36
C LEU A 136 -5.40 22.50 -2.79
N GLY A 137 -6.23 23.07 -1.91
CA GLY A 137 -7.58 23.54 -2.26
C GLY A 137 -8.71 22.51 -2.12
N SER A 138 -8.39 21.22 -1.97
CA SER A 138 -9.37 20.14 -1.80
C SER A 138 -8.81 19.03 -0.92
N GLY A 139 -9.69 18.21 -0.33
CA GLY A 139 -9.32 17.08 0.52
C GLY A 139 -8.42 16.08 -0.21
N ILE A 140 -7.62 15.36 0.57
CA ILE A 140 -6.57 14.47 0.05
C ILE A 140 -6.76 13.06 0.62
N PHE A 141 -7.32 12.17 -0.19
CA PHE A 141 -7.36 10.74 0.05
C PHE A 141 -6.10 10.01 -0.45
N SER A 142 -5.56 10.43 -1.59
CA SER A 142 -4.40 9.80 -2.24
C SER A 142 -3.18 9.76 -1.30
N SER A 143 -2.45 8.64 -1.28
CA SER A 143 -1.20 8.53 -0.50
C SER A 143 -0.04 9.18 -1.26
N PRO A 144 0.83 9.97 -0.59
CA PRO A 144 1.97 10.59 -1.25
C PRO A 144 2.99 9.55 -1.75
N LEU A 145 3.48 9.77 -2.96
CA LEU A 145 4.75 9.20 -3.43
C LEU A 145 5.85 10.21 -3.20
N VAL A 146 6.89 9.84 -2.45
CA VAL A 146 8.14 10.60 -2.40
C VAL A 146 9.13 9.96 -3.36
N TYR A 147 9.46 10.66 -4.44
CA TYR A 147 10.31 10.13 -5.51
C TYR A 147 11.14 11.26 -6.15
N GLU A 148 12.44 11.02 -6.28
CA GLU A 148 13.40 11.96 -6.89
C GLU A 148 13.33 13.40 -6.35
N GLY A 149 13.20 13.55 -5.02
CA GLY A 149 13.17 14.84 -4.33
C GLY A 149 11.85 15.60 -4.45
N ARG A 150 10.78 14.93 -4.90
CA ARG A 150 9.43 15.48 -5.02
C ARG A 150 8.39 14.60 -4.34
N ILE A 151 7.29 15.23 -3.97
CA ILE A 151 6.09 14.59 -3.47
C ILE A 151 5.02 14.66 -4.55
N TYR A 152 4.51 13.51 -4.97
CA TYR A 152 3.41 13.41 -5.93
C TYR A 152 2.15 12.97 -5.21
N ILE A 153 1.06 13.71 -5.40
CA ILE A 153 -0.19 13.46 -4.68
C ILE A 153 -1.40 14.05 -5.40
N GLY A 154 -2.52 13.33 -5.35
CA GLY A 154 -3.80 13.77 -5.91
C GLY A 154 -4.77 14.29 -4.86
N THR A 155 -5.72 15.11 -5.30
CA THR A 155 -6.82 15.62 -4.47
C THR A 155 -8.16 15.01 -4.90
N ASP A 156 -9.12 14.91 -3.98
CA ASP A 156 -10.39 14.17 -4.17
C ASP A 156 -11.29 14.73 -5.28
N THR A 157 -11.25 16.05 -5.47
CA THR A 157 -12.13 16.74 -6.41
C THR A 157 -11.35 17.59 -7.41
N GLY A 158 -10.04 17.39 -7.52
CA GLY A 158 -9.16 18.37 -8.13
C GLY A 158 -7.97 17.77 -8.88
N ASP A 159 -6.85 18.47 -8.77
CA ASP A 159 -5.66 18.26 -9.58
C ASP A 159 -4.73 17.21 -8.97
N PHE A 160 -3.79 16.74 -9.78
CA PHE A 160 -2.63 15.96 -9.36
C PHE A 160 -1.40 16.85 -9.32
N TYR A 161 -0.63 16.82 -8.23
CA TYR A 161 0.43 17.77 -7.96
C TYR A 161 1.79 17.10 -7.81
N ALA A 162 2.84 17.83 -8.17
CA ALA A 162 4.18 17.59 -7.69
C ALA A 162 4.67 18.77 -6.84
N LEU A 163 5.17 18.46 -5.66
CA LEU A 163 5.72 19.43 -4.72
C LEU A 163 7.20 19.13 -4.50
N ASP A 164 8.02 20.16 -4.37
CA ASP A 164 9.39 20.06 -3.88
C ASP A 164 9.38 19.48 -2.45
N GLU A 165 10.06 18.36 -2.22
CA GLU A 165 10.01 17.64 -0.92
C GLU A 165 10.54 18.49 0.24
N ALA A 166 11.57 19.30 -0.02
CA ALA A 166 12.25 20.07 1.01
C ALA A 166 11.43 21.29 1.46
N THR A 167 10.71 21.93 0.53
CA THR A 167 10.06 23.22 0.74
C THR A 167 8.53 23.17 0.71
N GLY A 168 7.95 22.11 0.16
CA GLY A 168 6.50 21.99 -0.05
C GLY A 168 5.96 22.89 -1.16
N ARG A 169 6.82 23.55 -1.93
CA ARG A 169 6.42 24.40 -3.06
C ARG A 169 5.88 23.51 -4.18
N VAL A 170 4.70 23.85 -4.72
CA VAL A 170 4.19 23.20 -5.94
C VAL A 170 5.12 23.53 -7.11
N ASP A 171 5.73 22.50 -7.70
CA ASP A 171 6.56 22.62 -8.89
C ASP A 171 5.69 22.60 -10.16
N TRP A 172 4.74 21.66 -10.22
CA TRP A 172 3.79 21.54 -11.32
C TRP A 172 2.48 20.87 -10.87
N LYS A 173 1.45 20.97 -11.72
CA LYS A 173 0.18 20.25 -11.54
C LYS A 173 -0.42 19.81 -12.86
N LEU A 174 -1.15 18.70 -12.83
CA LEU A 174 -2.03 18.22 -13.90
C LEU A 174 -3.49 18.50 -13.49
N PRO A 175 -4.20 19.41 -14.18
CA PRO A 175 -5.51 19.88 -13.75
C PRO A 175 -6.66 18.92 -14.05
N ASP A 176 -7.78 19.09 -13.32
CA ASP A 176 -9.10 18.48 -13.58
C ASP A 176 -9.13 16.94 -13.61
N ASN A 177 -8.30 16.31 -12.78
CA ASN A 177 -7.99 14.89 -12.85
C ASN A 177 -7.98 14.26 -11.45
N ALA A 178 -9.18 14.09 -10.90
CA ALA A 178 -9.34 13.49 -9.58
C ALA A 178 -8.80 12.07 -9.54
N THR A 179 -8.16 11.71 -8.43
CA THR A 179 -7.66 10.36 -8.20
C THR A 179 -7.89 9.93 -6.76
N GLN A 180 -8.26 8.67 -6.60
CA GLN A 180 -8.27 7.99 -5.30
C GLN A 180 -7.07 7.03 -5.16
N GLY A 181 -6.42 6.69 -6.27
CA GLY A 181 -5.20 5.91 -6.27
C GLY A 181 -4.00 6.71 -5.77
N SER A 182 -2.95 6.02 -5.37
CA SER A 182 -1.65 6.59 -5.03
C SER A 182 -0.69 6.46 -6.22
N PRO A 183 0.11 7.46 -6.56
CA PRO A 183 1.03 7.39 -7.70
C PRO A 183 2.21 6.42 -7.45
N ALA A 184 2.71 5.80 -8.51
CA ALA A 184 3.95 5.00 -8.50
C ALA A 184 5.04 5.69 -9.33
N GLY A 185 6.32 5.47 -9.04
CA GLY A 185 7.43 6.09 -9.73
C GLY A 185 8.49 5.08 -10.16
N ASP A 186 8.95 5.19 -11.40
CA ASP A 186 10.11 4.47 -11.94
C ASP A 186 10.69 5.22 -13.15
N GLY A 187 11.98 5.04 -13.41
CA GLY A 187 12.63 5.55 -14.63
C GLY A 187 12.48 7.05 -14.91
N GLY A 188 12.38 7.90 -13.88
CA GLY A 188 12.15 9.35 -14.04
C GLY A 188 10.71 9.70 -14.45
N ARG A 189 9.78 8.78 -14.27
CA ARG A 189 8.34 8.95 -14.56
C ARG A 189 7.50 8.68 -13.33
N VAL A 190 6.30 9.25 -13.34
CA VAL A 190 5.25 8.99 -12.35
C VAL A 190 4.02 8.47 -13.07
N PHE A 191 3.46 7.39 -12.55
CA PHE A 191 2.30 6.71 -13.08
C PHE A 191 1.12 6.86 -12.13
N ILE A 192 -0.06 7.13 -12.68
CA ILE A 192 -1.27 7.31 -11.87
C ILE A 192 -2.51 6.88 -12.65
N GLY A 193 -3.44 6.23 -11.95
CA GLY A 193 -4.79 5.97 -12.44
C GLY A 193 -5.76 7.02 -11.90
N MET A 194 -6.71 7.44 -12.73
CA MET A 194 -7.63 8.53 -12.42
C MET A 194 -9.09 8.13 -12.58
N LEU A 195 -9.97 8.90 -11.94
CA LEU A 195 -11.42 8.64 -11.94
C LEU A 195 -12.10 8.97 -13.28
N ASP A 196 -11.39 9.66 -14.17
CA ASP A 196 -11.82 9.93 -15.54
C ASP A 196 -11.75 8.70 -16.46
N GLY A 197 -11.19 7.59 -15.95
CA GLY A 197 -11.02 6.34 -16.68
C GLY A 197 -9.70 6.23 -17.43
N ASN A 198 -8.74 7.11 -17.16
CA ASN A 198 -7.41 7.05 -17.77
C ASN A 198 -6.33 6.62 -16.78
N ALA A 199 -5.33 5.93 -17.32
CA ALA A 199 -4.00 5.77 -16.73
C ALA A 199 -3.02 6.73 -17.42
N TYR A 200 -2.15 7.37 -16.65
CA TYR A 200 -1.16 8.32 -17.16
C TYR A 200 0.25 7.89 -16.78
N ALA A 201 1.19 8.19 -17.67
CA ALA A 201 2.60 8.39 -17.32
C ALA A 201 2.97 9.84 -17.54
N LEU A 202 3.58 10.43 -16.52
CA LEU A 202 4.03 11.81 -16.49
C LEU A 202 5.55 11.82 -16.34
N ASP A 203 6.22 12.75 -17.02
CA ASP A 203 7.60 13.10 -16.68
C ASP A 203 7.64 13.61 -15.23
N ALA A 204 8.46 12.99 -14.38
CA ALA A 204 8.51 13.30 -12.96
C ALA A 204 8.95 14.76 -12.69
N ALA A 205 9.85 15.29 -13.50
CA ALA A 205 10.41 16.62 -13.32
C ALA A 205 9.46 17.72 -13.80
N THR A 206 8.75 17.51 -14.91
CA THR A 206 7.98 18.57 -15.58
C THR A 206 6.46 18.37 -15.54
N GLY A 207 5.97 17.19 -15.18
CA GLY A 207 4.54 16.85 -15.24
C GLY A 207 4.00 16.69 -16.67
N ALA A 208 4.90 16.62 -17.67
CA ALA A 208 4.48 16.46 -19.05
C ALA A 208 3.92 15.05 -19.27
N VAL A 209 2.74 14.95 -19.89
CA VAL A 209 2.13 13.66 -20.20
C VAL A 209 2.97 12.94 -21.25
N ALA A 210 3.66 11.87 -20.86
CA ALA A 210 4.40 11.00 -21.77
C ALA A 210 3.45 10.10 -22.55
N TRP A 211 2.44 9.55 -21.86
CA TRP A 211 1.32 8.84 -22.47
C TRP A 211 0.09 8.85 -21.56
N ALA A 212 -1.07 8.60 -22.16
CA ALA A 212 -2.34 8.33 -21.49
C ALA A 212 -3.00 7.10 -22.13
N PHE A 213 -3.69 6.29 -21.33
CA PHE A 213 -4.37 5.07 -21.76
C PHE A 213 -5.77 4.98 -21.15
N ASP A 214 -6.78 4.82 -21.99
CA ASP A 214 -8.18 4.68 -21.59
C ASP A 214 -8.46 3.25 -21.10
N THR A 215 -8.78 3.10 -19.81
CA THR A 215 -9.12 1.83 -19.17
C THR A 215 -10.59 1.45 -19.30
N ASN A 216 -11.40 2.27 -19.98
CA ASN A 216 -12.85 2.14 -20.22
C ASN A 216 -13.72 2.16 -18.95
N ASP A 217 -13.13 2.37 -17.78
CA ASP A 217 -13.80 2.59 -16.49
C ASP A 217 -12.80 3.27 -15.55
N SER A 218 -13.33 3.98 -14.54
CA SER A 218 -12.59 4.64 -13.47
C SER A 218 -11.49 3.77 -12.85
N VAL A 219 -10.38 4.38 -12.48
CA VAL A 219 -9.25 3.70 -11.82
C VAL A 219 -9.13 4.17 -10.37
N HIS A 220 -9.59 3.30 -9.46
CA HIS A 220 -9.47 3.51 -8.01
C HIS A 220 -8.21 2.86 -7.43
N ALA A 221 -7.85 1.68 -7.98
CA ALA A 221 -6.58 1.03 -7.69
C ALA A 221 -5.43 1.95 -8.13
N SER A 222 -4.22 1.62 -7.72
CA SER A 222 -3.06 2.37 -8.17
C SER A 222 -2.06 1.51 -8.93
N PRO A 223 -1.17 2.13 -9.72
CA PRO A 223 -0.24 1.37 -10.54
C PRO A 223 0.77 0.61 -9.69
N ALA A 224 1.20 -0.52 -10.21
CA ALA A 224 2.37 -1.26 -9.76
C ALA A 224 3.32 -1.44 -10.95
N ILE A 225 4.63 -1.36 -10.74
CA ILE A 225 5.62 -1.31 -11.82
C ILE A 225 6.59 -2.49 -11.66
N TYR A 226 6.79 -3.25 -12.73
CA TYR A 226 7.77 -4.33 -12.74
C TYR A 226 8.19 -4.74 -14.15
N ASN A 227 9.50 -4.83 -14.38
CA ASN A 227 10.13 -5.27 -15.62
C ASN A 227 9.65 -4.51 -16.88
N GLY A 228 9.63 -3.18 -16.83
CA GLY A 228 9.24 -2.36 -17.98
C GLY A 228 7.72 -2.34 -18.24
N MET A 229 6.93 -2.77 -17.27
CA MET A 229 5.47 -2.86 -17.37
C MET A 229 4.80 -2.15 -16.20
N VAL A 230 3.71 -1.47 -16.51
CA VAL A 230 2.81 -0.82 -15.55
C VAL A 230 1.54 -1.64 -15.48
N TYR A 231 1.23 -2.13 -14.29
CA TYR A 231 0.04 -2.92 -13.99
C TYR A 231 -1.01 -2.03 -13.33
N ILE A 232 -2.17 -1.92 -13.96
CA ILE A 232 -3.30 -1.12 -13.47
C ILE A 232 -4.58 -1.94 -13.59
N VAL A 233 -5.48 -1.77 -12.62
CA VAL A 233 -6.80 -2.42 -12.65
C VAL A 233 -7.88 -1.35 -12.69
N SER A 234 -8.76 -1.41 -13.69
CA SER A 234 -9.98 -0.60 -13.70
C SER A 234 -10.95 -1.09 -12.63
N ARG A 235 -11.84 -0.22 -12.17
CA ARG A 235 -12.83 -0.57 -11.16
C ARG A 235 -13.75 -1.72 -11.57
N SER A 236 -14.01 -1.87 -12.87
CA SER A 236 -14.76 -2.99 -13.45
C SER A 236 -14.07 -4.35 -13.30
N GLY A 237 -12.77 -4.38 -12.97
CA GLY A 237 -11.99 -5.61 -12.79
C GLY A 237 -11.13 -5.99 -13.98
N THR A 238 -10.91 -5.10 -14.95
CA THR A 238 -9.96 -5.36 -16.04
C THR A 238 -8.56 -4.99 -15.58
N LEU A 239 -7.67 -5.99 -15.51
CA LEU A 239 -6.25 -5.82 -15.25
C LEU A 239 -5.53 -5.60 -16.59
N PHE A 240 -4.78 -4.53 -16.67
CA PHE A 240 -3.96 -4.14 -17.81
C PHE A 240 -2.49 -4.27 -17.44
N ALA A 241 -1.69 -4.81 -18.35
CA ALA A 241 -0.26 -4.58 -18.36
C ALA A 241 0.10 -3.71 -19.54
N LEU A 242 0.60 -2.52 -19.24
CA LEU A 242 0.98 -1.52 -20.22
C LEU A 242 2.51 -1.48 -20.32
N ASP A 243 3.03 -1.35 -21.53
CA ASP A 243 4.44 -1.03 -21.73
C ASP A 243 4.74 0.32 -21.06
N GLU A 244 5.69 0.34 -20.13
CA GLU A 244 5.99 1.50 -19.30
C GLU A 244 6.39 2.73 -20.13
N ASN A 245 7.03 2.50 -21.28
CA ASN A 245 7.55 3.57 -22.12
C ASN A 245 6.48 4.20 -23.01
N THR A 246 5.57 3.39 -23.54
CA THR A 246 4.64 3.79 -24.61
C THR A 246 3.17 3.80 -24.19
N GLY A 247 2.83 3.22 -23.02
CA GLY A 247 1.46 3.07 -22.54
C GLY A 247 0.63 2.06 -23.35
N ARG A 248 1.26 1.34 -24.29
CA ARG A 248 0.55 0.36 -25.14
C ARG A 248 0.24 -0.89 -24.32
N PRO A 249 -0.98 -1.44 -24.40
CA PRO A 249 -1.30 -2.68 -23.71
C PRO A 249 -0.48 -3.83 -24.31
N VAL A 250 0.27 -4.51 -23.46
CA VAL A 250 0.99 -5.75 -23.77
C VAL A 250 0.01 -6.92 -23.66
N TRP A 251 -0.78 -6.94 -22.58
CA TRP A 251 -1.86 -7.89 -22.36
C TRP A 251 -2.94 -7.29 -21.46
N THR A 252 -4.13 -7.90 -21.49
CA THR A 252 -5.24 -7.59 -20.58
C THR A 252 -5.86 -8.88 -20.04
N ALA A 253 -6.41 -8.81 -18.83
CA ALA A 253 -7.11 -9.92 -18.18
C ALA A 253 -8.37 -9.39 -17.50
N ASP A 254 -9.52 -10.03 -17.74
CA ASP A 254 -10.75 -9.75 -17.01
C ASP A 254 -10.80 -10.63 -15.75
N LEU A 255 -10.79 -10.00 -14.59
CA LEU A 255 -10.89 -10.69 -13.30
C LEU A 255 -12.34 -11.09 -12.96
N GLY A 256 -13.32 -10.67 -13.76
CA GLY A 256 -14.74 -11.01 -13.63
C GLY A 256 -15.46 -10.36 -12.45
N TYR A 257 -14.75 -9.58 -11.63
CA TYR A 257 -15.25 -8.92 -10.43
C TYR A 257 -14.65 -7.53 -10.29
N LYS A 258 -15.46 -6.60 -9.79
CA LYS A 258 -14.98 -5.27 -9.39
C LYS A 258 -13.87 -5.36 -8.35
N THR A 259 -12.96 -4.40 -8.41
CA THR A 259 -11.89 -4.27 -7.42
C THR A 259 -11.38 -2.84 -7.33
N ASP A 260 -11.00 -2.45 -6.12
CA ASP A 260 -10.20 -1.25 -5.85
C ASP A 260 -8.77 -1.65 -5.36
N ALA A 261 -8.50 -2.97 -5.26
CA ALA A 261 -7.22 -3.47 -4.78
C ALA A 261 -6.14 -3.30 -5.85
N THR A 262 -4.96 -2.88 -5.41
CA THR A 262 -3.80 -2.75 -6.31
C THR A 262 -3.10 -4.09 -6.48
N PRO A 263 -2.56 -4.39 -7.68
CA PRO A 263 -1.73 -5.55 -7.86
C PRO A 263 -0.49 -5.51 -6.95
N ALA A 264 -0.30 -6.57 -6.15
CA ALA A 264 0.96 -6.82 -5.47
C ALA A 264 1.86 -7.68 -6.37
N ILE A 265 3.17 -7.43 -6.40
CA ILE A 265 4.11 -8.08 -7.31
C ILE A 265 5.05 -8.97 -6.52
N ASP A 266 5.11 -10.26 -6.85
CA ASP A 266 6.18 -11.17 -6.44
C ASP A 266 7.23 -11.24 -7.56
N PRO A 267 8.35 -10.49 -7.44
CA PRO A 267 9.40 -10.49 -8.46
C PRO A 267 10.12 -11.84 -8.54
N ALA A 268 10.22 -12.59 -7.44
CA ALA A 268 10.88 -13.89 -7.42
C ALA A 268 10.12 -14.94 -8.25
N ARG A 269 8.79 -14.79 -8.36
CA ARG A 269 7.93 -15.67 -9.18
C ARG A 269 7.47 -15.04 -10.48
N GLY A 270 7.60 -13.73 -10.65
CA GLY A 270 6.94 -13.00 -11.74
C GLY A 270 5.42 -13.15 -11.69
N THR A 271 4.83 -12.99 -10.50
CA THR A 271 3.39 -13.14 -10.26
C THR A 271 2.79 -11.84 -9.75
N LEU A 272 1.60 -11.49 -10.21
CA LEU A 272 0.75 -10.46 -9.63
C LEU A 272 -0.31 -11.10 -8.74
N TYR A 273 -0.55 -10.55 -7.56
CA TYR A 273 -1.67 -10.92 -6.70
C TYR A 273 -2.70 -9.80 -6.64
N VAL A 274 -3.96 -10.10 -6.98
CA VAL A 274 -5.05 -9.12 -7.00
C VAL A 274 -6.26 -9.65 -6.23
N GLY A 275 -6.66 -8.92 -5.19
CA GLY A 275 -7.91 -9.15 -4.47
C GLY A 275 -9.11 -8.57 -5.22
N THR A 276 -10.30 -9.13 -5.03
CA THR A 276 -11.54 -8.58 -5.63
C THR A 276 -12.69 -8.48 -4.62
N PHE A 277 -13.71 -7.70 -4.97
CA PHE A 277 -14.93 -7.60 -4.16
C PHE A 277 -15.73 -8.92 -4.12
N GLY A 278 -15.48 -9.84 -5.04
CA GLY A 278 -16.02 -11.20 -4.99
C GLY A 278 -15.37 -12.09 -3.91
N GLY A 279 -14.32 -11.60 -3.23
CA GLY A 279 -13.60 -12.38 -2.23
C GLY A 279 -12.54 -13.32 -2.80
N TYR A 280 -12.13 -13.06 -4.04
CA TYR A 280 -11.11 -13.84 -4.75
C TYR A 280 -9.75 -13.17 -4.64
N VAL A 281 -8.71 -13.99 -4.52
CA VAL A 281 -7.32 -13.59 -4.79
C VAL A 281 -6.90 -14.30 -6.08
N TYR A 282 -6.56 -13.51 -7.10
CA TYR A 282 -6.01 -14.00 -8.35
C TYR A 282 -4.49 -13.93 -8.30
N ALA A 283 -3.82 -15.01 -8.70
CA ALA A 283 -2.42 -15.00 -9.06
C ALA A 283 -2.29 -15.00 -10.58
N VAL A 284 -1.72 -13.94 -11.13
CA VAL A 284 -1.61 -13.71 -12.58
C VAL A 284 -0.14 -13.69 -12.97
N ASN A 285 0.21 -14.33 -14.06
CA ASN A 285 1.56 -14.25 -14.63
C ASN A 285 1.85 -12.82 -15.10
N ALA A 286 2.85 -12.18 -14.50
CA ALA A 286 3.16 -10.78 -14.79
C ALA A 286 3.52 -10.54 -16.27
N SER A 287 4.20 -11.47 -16.94
CA SER A 287 4.63 -11.27 -18.33
C SER A 287 3.56 -11.57 -19.38
N ALA A 288 2.54 -12.37 -19.04
CA ALA A 288 1.63 -12.96 -20.03
C ALA A 288 0.13 -12.79 -19.71
N GLY A 289 -0.23 -12.41 -18.48
CA GLY A 289 -1.62 -12.19 -18.09
C GLY A 289 -2.42 -13.47 -17.82
N ASP A 290 -1.84 -14.66 -17.96
CA ASP A 290 -2.52 -15.91 -17.65
C ASP A 290 -2.67 -16.12 -16.14
N VAL A 291 -3.85 -16.56 -15.72
CA VAL A 291 -4.13 -16.87 -14.31
C VAL A 291 -3.44 -18.18 -13.92
N ARG A 292 -2.53 -18.10 -12.95
CA ARG A 292 -1.82 -19.25 -12.38
C ARG A 292 -2.68 -20.02 -11.38
N TRP A 293 -3.36 -19.29 -10.50
CA TRP A 293 -4.32 -19.86 -9.56
C TRP A 293 -5.31 -18.80 -9.10
N VAL A 294 -6.45 -19.26 -8.59
CA VAL A 294 -7.46 -18.43 -7.94
C VAL A 294 -7.80 -19.06 -6.60
N SER A 295 -7.85 -18.22 -5.57
CA SER A 295 -8.24 -18.63 -4.23
C SER A 295 -9.48 -17.86 -3.78
N GLN A 296 -10.45 -18.59 -3.23
CA GLN A 296 -11.67 -18.00 -2.68
C GLN A 296 -11.85 -18.53 -1.26
N TYR A 297 -11.81 -17.64 -0.29
CA TYR A 297 -11.98 -18.05 1.10
C TYR A 297 -13.08 -17.28 1.82
N TYR A 298 -13.25 -15.97 1.60
CA TYR A 298 -14.18 -15.12 2.35
C TYR A 298 -14.61 -13.86 1.57
N GLY A 299 -15.40 -12.98 2.18
CA GLY A 299 -16.04 -11.79 1.56
C GLY A 299 -15.12 -10.74 0.93
N PRO A 300 -15.64 -9.56 0.55
CA PRO A 300 -14.95 -8.58 -0.29
C PRO A 300 -13.53 -8.24 0.16
N ILE A 301 -12.59 -8.14 -0.78
CA ILE A 301 -11.19 -7.75 -0.52
C ILE A 301 -10.96 -6.37 -1.14
N TYR A 302 -10.70 -5.38 -0.28
CA TYR A 302 -10.35 -4.01 -0.66
C TYR A 302 -8.85 -3.75 -0.49
N ALA A 303 -8.28 -4.32 0.58
CA ALA A 303 -6.87 -4.19 0.92
C ALA A 303 -5.97 -4.76 -0.19
N THR A 304 -4.85 -4.08 -0.44
CA THR A 304 -3.76 -4.62 -1.25
C THR A 304 -3.02 -5.69 -0.44
N ALA A 305 -2.64 -6.80 -1.09
CA ALA A 305 -1.91 -7.87 -0.41
C ALA A 305 -0.47 -7.45 -0.09
N ALA A 306 0.09 -7.96 1.01
CA ALA A 306 1.51 -7.89 1.31
C ALA A 306 2.16 -9.25 1.08
N ILE A 307 3.34 -9.28 0.47
CA ILE A 307 4.06 -10.51 0.17
C ILE A 307 5.29 -10.56 1.06
N ALA A 308 5.57 -11.72 1.65
CA ALA A 308 6.76 -11.95 2.48
C ALA A 308 7.32 -13.35 2.21
N GLY A 309 8.37 -13.42 1.38
CA GLY A 309 8.95 -14.67 0.92
C GLY A 309 7.96 -15.55 0.12
N ASP A 310 7.48 -16.62 0.74
CA ASP A 310 6.57 -17.60 0.11
C ASP A 310 5.09 -17.40 0.52
N THR A 311 4.79 -16.31 1.24
CA THR A 311 3.47 -16.06 1.81
C THR A 311 2.84 -14.78 1.24
N VAL A 312 1.57 -14.86 0.86
CA VAL A 312 0.73 -13.71 0.51
C VAL A 312 -0.24 -13.44 1.66
N TYR A 313 -0.14 -12.26 2.27
CA TYR A 313 -1.03 -11.78 3.31
C TYR A 313 -2.07 -10.83 2.73
N GLY A 314 -3.33 -11.07 3.05
CA GLY A 314 -4.43 -10.18 2.65
C GLY A 314 -5.49 -10.13 3.74
N CYS A 315 -6.42 -9.19 3.60
CA CYS A 315 -7.53 -9.07 4.52
C CYS A 315 -8.85 -8.79 3.80
N THR A 316 -9.92 -9.41 4.26
CA THR A 316 -11.27 -9.08 3.78
C THR A 316 -11.82 -7.88 4.54
N GLN A 317 -12.77 -7.17 3.94
CA GLN A 317 -13.45 -6.03 4.56
C GLN A 317 -14.02 -6.38 5.95
N PRO A 318 -14.68 -7.54 6.17
CA PRO A 318 -15.17 -7.90 7.51
C PRO A 318 -14.08 -8.20 8.56
N GLY A 319 -12.79 -8.07 8.23
CA GLY A 319 -11.69 -8.26 9.18
C GLY A 319 -11.11 -9.67 9.24
N LYS A 320 -11.27 -10.48 8.18
CA LYS A 320 -10.57 -11.77 8.10
C LYS A 320 -9.17 -11.54 7.55
N LEU A 321 -8.16 -11.50 8.40
CA LEU A 321 -6.75 -11.54 7.98
C LEU A 321 -6.42 -12.98 7.58
N PHE A 322 -5.73 -13.16 6.45
CA PHE A 322 -5.39 -14.47 5.93
C PHE A 322 -3.96 -14.50 5.37
N ALA A 323 -3.40 -15.71 5.29
CA ALA A 323 -2.13 -16.01 4.65
C ALA A 323 -2.35 -17.14 3.63
N LEU A 324 -1.85 -16.95 2.41
CA LEU A 324 -1.87 -17.93 1.33
C LEU A 324 -0.44 -18.32 0.95
N ASP A 325 -0.25 -19.56 0.52
CA ASP A 325 0.95 -20.00 -0.16
C ASP A 325 1.07 -19.27 -1.51
N ALA A 326 2.19 -18.59 -1.74
CA ALA A 326 2.39 -17.78 -2.94
C ALA A 326 2.41 -18.63 -4.23
N ALA A 327 2.89 -19.88 -4.15
CA ALA A 327 3.04 -20.74 -5.31
C ALA A 327 1.72 -21.35 -5.80
N GLY A 328 0.89 -21.84 -4.87
CA GLY A 328 -0.32 -22.59 -5.18
C GLY A 328 -1.61 -21.98 -4.64
N GLY A 329 -1.56 -20.86 -3.92
CA GLY A 329 -2.74 -20.17 -3.40
C GLY A 329 -3.41 -20.83 -2.20
N ALA A 330 -2.86 -21.94 -1.70
CA ALA A 330 -3.45 -22.69 -0.59
C ALA A 330 -3.47 -21.84 0.68
N ARG A 331 -4.59 -21.83 1.40
CA ARG A 331 -4.70 -21.11 2.67
C ARG A 331 -3.83 -21.74 3.76
N LEU A 332 -2.86 -20.98 4.25
CA LEU A 332 -1.93 -21.38 5.30
C LEU A 332 -2.45 -21.02 6.69
N TRP A 333 -3.14 -19.88 6.83
CA TRP A 333 -3.54 -19.36 8.13
C TRP A 333 -4.60 -18.26 8.01
N THR A 334 -5.38 -18.06 9.08
CA THR A 334 -6.30 -16.93 9.20
C THR A 334 -6.44 -16.44 10.63
N TYR A 335 -6.86 -15.20 10.79
CA TYR A 335 -7.19 -14.57 12.07
C TYR A 335 -8.39 -13.62 11.92
N ASP A 336 -9.26 -13.60 12.93
CA ASP A 336 -10.38 -12.68 12.99
C ASP A 336 -9.96 -11.43 13.76
N LEU A 337 -9.82 -10.30 13.06
CA LEU A 337 -9.46 -9.01 13.67
C LEU A 337 -10.57 -8.46 14.58
N GLY A 338 -11.80 -8.99 14.42
CA GLY A 338 -12.96 -8.61 15.22
C GLY A 338 -13.55 -7.25 14.86
N GLY A 339 -13.32 -6.80 13.62
CA GLY A 339 -13.72 -5.48 13.14
C GLY A 339 -13.38 -5.27 11.67
N GLU A 340 -14.04 -4.32 11.01
CA GLU A 340 -13.84 -4.07 9.57
C GLU A 340 -12.44 -3.50 9.28
N THR A 341 -11.89 -3.79 8.10
CA THR A 341 -10.63 -3.17 7.65
C THR A 341 -10.66 -2.76 6.19
N TRP A 342 -10.18 -1.55 5.93
CA TRP A 342 -9.80 -1.05 4.61
C TRP A 342 -8.28 -0.89 4.49
N ALA A 343 -7.55 -0.96 5.61
CA ALA A 343 -6.11 -0.84 5.66
C ALA A 343 -5.45 -2.10 5.07
N SER A 344 -4.40 -1.89 4.29
CA SER A 344 -3.55 -2.98 3.79
C SER A 344 -2.55 -3.40 4.87
N PRO A 345 -2.22 -4.70 4.98
CA PRO A 345 -1.15 -5.15 5.86
C PRO A 345 0.20 -4.59 5.40
N ALA A 346 1.08 -4.26 6.35
CA ALA A 346 2.48 -3.93 6.11
C ALA A 346 3.38 -4.97 6.79
N VAL A 347 4.47 -5.37 6.12
CA VAL A 347 5.39 -6.38 6.64
C VAL A 347 6.81 -5.81 6.71
N ALA A 348 7.39 -5.80 7.91
CA ALA A 348 8.75 -5.31 8.13
C ALA A 348 9.35 -5.92 9.40
N GLY A 349 10.65 -6.21 9.38
CA GLY A 349 11.38 -6.67 10.57
C GLY A 349 10.77 -7.90 11.26
N GLY A 350 10.22 -8.85 10.49
CA GLY A 350 9.58 -10.05 11.03
C GLY A 350 8.23 -9.80 11.70
N ARG A 351 7.58 -8.67 11.40
CA ARG A 351 6.24 -8.33 11.90
C ARG A 351 5.28 -8.01 10.76
N LEU A 352 4.01 -8.31 10.98
CA LEU A 352 2.91 -7.82 10.16
C LEU A 352 2.08 -6.83 10.98
N VAL A 353 1.74 -5.68 10.39
CA VAL A 353 0.94 -4.65 11.05
C VAL A 353 -0.31 -4.35 10.23
N ILE A 354 -1.46 -4.22 10.91
CA ILE A 354 -2.73 -3.89 10.28
C ILE A 354 -3.66 -3.19 11.29
N GLY A 355 -4.45 -2.22 10.81
CA GLY A 355 -5.46 -1.51 11.60
C GLY A 355 -6.89 -1.94 11.24
N THR A 356 -7.84 -1.62 12.11
CA THR A 356 -9.29 -1.77 11.86
C THR A 356 -10.02 -0.43 11.97
N MET A 357 -11.23 -0.36 11.41
CA MET A 357 -12.08 0.83 11.44
C MET A 357 -12.65 1.13 12.83
N GLU A 358 -12.65 0.14 13.72
CA GLU A 358 -12.97 0.29 15.15
C GLU A 358 -11.77 0.80 15.95
N GLY A 359 -10.64 1.07 15.29
CA GLY A 359 -9.46 1.66 15.90
C GLY A 359 -8.54 0.68 16.59
N LYS A 360 -8.66 -0.62 16.32
CA LYS A 360 -7.66 -1.58 16.80
C LYS A 360 -6.47 -1.62 15.85
N LEU A 361 -5.27 -1.44 16.41
CA LEU A 361 -4.01 -1.67 15.73
C LEU A 361 -3.44 -3.00 16.20
N PHE A 362 -3.12 -3.89 15.27
CA PHE A 362 -2.52 -5.18 15.54
C PHE A 362 -1.10 -5.23 15.00
N VAL A 363 -0.19 -5.77 15.81
CA VAL A 363 1.15 -6.17 15.40
C VAL A 363 1.29 -7.65 15.65
N PHE A 364 1.59 -8.40 14.59
CA PHE A 364 1.74 -9.84 14.60
C PHE A 364 3.21 -10.24 14.47
N ARG A 365 3.56 -11.41 15.01
CA ARG A 365 4.84 -12.09 14.78
C ARG A 365 4.62 -13.58 14.55
N GLU A 366 5.63 -14.26 14.05
CA GLU A 366 5.62 -15.72 13.95
C GLU A 366 5.39 -16.35 15.33
N SER A 367 4.59 -17.42 15.34
CA SER A 367 4.27 -18.18 16.54
C SER A 367 4.54 -19.66 16.32
N SER A 368 4.89 -20.37 17.39
CA SER A 368 5.04 -21.83 17.38
C SER A 368 3.71 -22.56 17.62
N GLY A 369 2.57 -21.88 17.43
CA GLY A 369 1.25 -22.47 17.60
C GLY A 369 0.95 -23.54 16.54
N PRO A 370 -0.10 -24.34 16.72
CA PRO A 370 -0.53 -25.24 15.66
C PRO A 370 -0.92 -24.40 14.43
N THR A 371 -0.33 -24.71 13.27
CA THR A 371 -0.83 -24.22 11.99
C THR A 371 -2.28 -24.70 11.86
N PRO A 372 -3.27 -23.82 11.64
CA PRO A 372 -4.62 -24.26 11.32
C PRO A 372 -4.56 -25.28 10.18
N GLU A 373 -5.37 -26.33 10.26
CA GLU A 373 -5.39 -27.39 9.25
C GLU A 373 -5.51 -26.76 7.84
N PRO A 374 -4.62 -27.09 6.89
CA PRO A 374 -4.67 -26.52 5.56
C PRO A 374 -6.06 -26.80 4.97
N ALA A 375 -6.76 -25.73 4.58
CA ALA A 375 -8.00 -25.90 3.84
C ALA A 375 -7.69 -26.54 2.47
N ALA A 376 -8.70 -27.22 1.93
CA ALA A 376 -8.66 -27.85 0.61
C ALA A 376 -7.91 -26.96 -0.40
N THR A 377 -6.95 -27.58 -1.09
CA THR A 377 -6.19 -26.97 -2.18
C THR A 377 -7.15 -26.38 -3.21
N PRO A 378 -6.91 -25.15 -3.71
CA PRO A 378 -7.64 -24.66 -4.87
C PRO A 378 -7.46 -25.65 -6.02
N VAL A 379 -8.52 -25.92 -6.77
CA VAL A 379 -8.50 -26.87 -7.89
C VAL A 379 -7.78 -26.21 -9.06
N PRO A 380 -6.63 -26.73 -9.54
CA PRO A 380 -5.93 -26.17 -10.69
C PRO A 380 -6.85 -26.18 -11.92
N GLY A 381 -6.94 -25.04 -12.61
CA GLY A 381 -7.69 -24.94 -13.88
C GLY A 381 -9.20 -24.82 -13.74
N GLN A 382 -9.76 -24.56 -12.55
CA GLN A 382 -11.12 -24.03 -12.50
C GLN A 382 -11.11 -22.57 -12.93
N PRO A 383 -11.83 -22.19 -14.01
CA PRO A 383 -12.11 -20.78 -14.26
C PRO A 383 -12.83 -20.23 -13.03
N ALA A 384 -12.57 -18.97 -12.69
CA ALA A 384 -13.48 -18.24 -11.80
C ALA A 384 -14.92 -18.47 -12.32
N PRO A 385 -15.87 -18.85 -11.46
CA PRO A 385 -17.23 -19.10 -11.92
C PRO A 385 -17.71 -17.88 -12.70
N ALA A 386 -18.30 -18.11 -13.88
CA ALA A 386 -18.79 -17.03 -14.72
C ALA A 386 -19.67 -16.09 -13.88
N PRO A 387 -19.54 -14.76 -14.03
CA PRO A 387 -20.39 -13.82 -13.33
C PRO A 387 -21.83 -14.06 -13.83
N PHE A 388 -22.61 -14.75 -13.00
CA PHE A 388 -24.03 -15.09 -13.15
C PHE A 388 -24.43 -16.01 -14.32
N PRO A 389 -24.86 -17.27 -14.07
CA PRO A 389 -25.72 -17.99 -15.00
C PRO A 389 -27.22 -17.77 -14.72
N GLY A 390 -27.61 -16.94 -13.76
CA GLY A 390 -29.02 -16.78 -13.40
C GLY A 390 -29.32 -15.51 -12.63
N LEU A 391 -29.66 -14.44 -13.33
CA LEU A 391 -30.47 -13.33 -12.81
C LEU A 391 -31.21 -12.61 -13.95
N ALA A 392 -31.83 -13.39 -14.82
CA ALA A 392 -32.97 -12.92 -15.62
C ALA A 392 -34.25 -13.00 -14.76
N LEU A 393 -34.34 -12.21 -13.67
CA LEU A 393 -35.57 -11.86 -12.92
C LEU A 393 -35.22 -11.13 -11.62
N CYS A 394 -34.78 -9.86 -11.73
CA CYS A 394 -35.05 -8.79 -10.76
C CYS A 394 -34.64 -7.44 -11.35
N ALA A 395 -35.11 -7.17 -12.58
CA ALA A 395 -35.14 -5.82 -13.12
C ALA A 395 -36.38 -5.11 -12.55
N ALA A 396 -36.25 -4.51 -11.36
CA ALA A 396 -37.04 -3.37 -10.84
C ALA A 396 -36.88 -3.21 -9.32
N ALA A 397 -35.72 -2.75 -8.82
CA ALA A 397 -35.62 -2.23 -7.43
C ALA A 397 -34.40 -1.34 -7.08
N LEU A 398 -33.46 -1.05 -8.00
CA LEU A 398 -32.28 -0.22 -7.67
C LEU A 398 -32.07 0.95 -8.64
N ALA A 399 -33.18 1.61 -8.99
CA ALA A 399 -33.19 2.92 -9.63
C ALA A 399 -33.72 3.98 -8.65
N ALA A 400 -33.04 4.14 -7.51
CA ALA A 400 -33.11 5.31 -6.61
C ALA A 400 -32.18 5.05 -5.41
N GLY A 401 -30.97 5.61 -5.42
CA GLY A 401 -30.06 5.46 -4.27
C GLY A 401 -28.62 5.93 -4.46
N ALA A 402 -28.20 6.27 -5.68
CA ALA A 402 -26.88 6.86 -5.93
C ALA A 402 -26.95 8.39 -5.93
N ALA A 403 -27.02 9.01 -4.74
CA ALA A 403 -26.85 10.46 -4.58
C ALA A 403 -26.46 10.93 -3.16
N ILE A 404 -26.18 10.04 -2.21
CA ILE A 404 -25.94 10.44 -0.82
C ILE A 404 -24.68 9.73 -0.30
N CYS A 405 -23.50 10.31 -0.60
CA CYS A 405 -22.28 10.13 0.22
C CYS A 405 -21.14 11.12 -0.10
N LEU A 406 -21.38 12.24 -0.80
CA LEU A 406 -20.36 13.28 -1.09
C LEU A 406 -20.69 14.65 -0.48
N ARG A 407 -21.59 14.70 0.51
CA ARG A 407 -21.82 15.92 1.31
C ARG A 407 -21.96 15.51 2.77
N ARG A 408 -20.96 15.85 3.58
CA ARG A 408 -20.66 15.36 4.92
C ARG A 408 -19.99 13.99 4.92
N ARG A 409 -18.72 13.99 4.55
CA ARG A 409 -17.63 13.81 5.51
C ARG A 409 -16.53 14.77 5.13
#